data_AF-A0A7V0Z9A4-F1
#
_entry.id   AF-A0A7V0Z9A4-F1
#
_cell.length_a   1.000
_cell.length_b   1.000
_cell.length_c   1.000
_cell.angle_alpha   90.00
_cell.angle_beta   90.00
_cell.angle_gamma   90.00
#
_symmetry.space_group_name_H-M   'P 1'
#
loop_
_entity.id
_entity.type
_entity.pdbx_description
1 polymer ?
#
loop_
_entity_poly.entity_id
_entity_poly.type
_entity_poly.pdbx_seq_one_letter_code
_entity_poly.pdbx_strand_id
1 'polypeptide(L)'
;MPEDVEDPMDYIRLHLLEKLQVLLTTAALLAVVYFGLGRWFRPADPLGPIALLPGGELGKLLGIVVVLLVLAAVAAAATTRSRPEGALMTALFGLGGVAMLSPPMQTLFWSYPASMQSLYLQMMAEVLIFAVGIMLAEGLGGLVRSFMAKICPRWLWTNTLSELSDQQRKTLKKSRIDPMWDKNILNGDSLSVSSGVRNTLLWNLLSLSLHGKNRTAAQKQVFRGQLHRGFGCLFSGVLAGIVLLVLLLQSPERGQILFALFGSFVLAALFAHHLFPVRTFFVAWMIPMLTAVLFYALAAISGTGNRPQYQVLPIDWLTGGAGGAILGFWLSGRWREIRIFEALAQAPPE
;
A
#
# COMPACT_ATOMS: atom_id res chain seq x y z
N MET A 1 30.06 -9.83 25.34
CA MET A 1 28.77 -9.60 24.66
C MET A 1 27.69 -10.13 25.59
N PRO A 2 26.53 -9.46 25.73
CA PRO A 2 25.43 -10.03 26.49
C PRO A 2 25.07 -11.39 25.86
N GLU A 3 25.03 -12.46 26.66
CA GLU A 3 24.77 -13.83 26.21
C GLU A 3 23.35 -14.02 25.61
N ASP A 4 22.51 -12.99 25.68
CA ASP A 4 21.10 -13.02 25.24
C ASP A 4 20.84 -12.31 23.89
N VAL A 5 21.88 -11.86 23.17
CA VAL A 5 21.69 -11.39 21.81
C VAL A 5 21.52 -12.62 20.93
N GLU A 6 20.26 -12.95 20.59
CA GLU A 6 19.93 -13.93 19.54
C GLU A 6 20.90 -13.73 18.36
N ASP A 7 21.49 -14.84 17.92
CA ASP A 7 22.52 -14.88 16.88
C ASP A 7 22.08 -13.96 15.71
N PRO A 8 22.90 -12.99 15.24
CA PRO A 8 22.57 -12.15 14.09
C PRO A 8 22.13 -12.96 12.86
N MET A 9 22.51 -14.24 12.78
CA MET A 9 22.01 -15.19 11.79
C MET A 9 20.49 -15.42 11.85
N ASP A 10 19.87 -15.39 13.02
CA ASP A 10 18.43 -15.62 13.19
C ASP A 10 17.59 -14.45 12.66
N TYR A 11 18.08 -13.21 12.82
CA TYR A 11 17.45 -12.04 12.20
C TYR A 11 17.44 -12.13 10.67
N ILE A 12 18.57 -12.52 10.06
CA ILE A 12 18.70 -12.70 8.61
C ILE A 12 17.75 -13.80 8.11
N ARG A 13 17.70 -14.93 8.82
CA ARG A 13 16.79 -16.04 8.50
C ARG A 13 15.33 -15.60 8.54
N LEU A 14 14.92 -14.87 9.58
CA LEU A 14 13.56 -14.34 9.71
C LEU A 14 13.19 -13.43 8.53
N HIS A 15 14.10 -12.55 8.11
CA HIS A 15 13.90 -11.64 6.98
C HIS A 15 13.77 -12.37 5.64
N LEU A 16 14.60 -13.39 5.42
CA LEU A 16 14.54 -14.21 4.21
C LEU A 16 13.23 -15.01 4.16
N LEU A 17 12.81 -15.60 5.27
CA LEU A 17 11.55 -16.32 5.36
C LEU A 17 10.35 -15.42 5.07
N GLU A 18 10.32 -14.21 5.62
CA GLU A 18 9.27 -13.23 5.33
C GLU A 18 9.21 -12.90 3.83
N LYS A 19 10.36 -12.56 3.22
CA LYS A 19 10.44 -12.21 1.80
C LYS A 19 9.97 -13.36 0.92
N LEU A 20 10.42 -14.58 1.23
CA LEU A 20 10.04 -15.78 0.51
C LEU A 20 8.54 -16.04 0.61
N GLN A 21 7.97 -15.92 1.81
CA GLN A 21 6.54 -16.12 2.04
C GLN A 21 5.69 -15.12 1.25
N VAL A 22 6.04 -13.84 1.29
CA VAL A 22 5.34 -12.79 0.53
C VAL A 22 5.45 -13.03 -0.97
N LEU A 23 6.65 -13.35 -1.48
CA LEU A 23 6.90 -13.56 -2.90
C LEU A 23 6.19 -14.81 -3.43
N LEU A 24 6.30 -15.94 -2.74
CA LEU A 24 5.63 -17.19 -3.13
C LEU A 24 4.11 -17.04 -3.09
N THR A 25 3.57 -16.39 -2.05
CA THR A 25 2.12 -16.14 -1.95
C THR A 25 1.66 -15.21 -3.07
N THR A 26 2.43 -14.16 -3.37
CA THR A 26 2.13 -13.24 -4.47
C THR A 26 2.10 -13.97 -5.82
N ALA A 27 3.12 -14.78 -6.11
CA ALA A 27 3.18 -15.55 -7.35
C ALA A 27 2.01 -16.53 -7.48
N ALA A 28 1.67 -17.23 -6.39
CA ALA A 28 0.55 -18.17 -6.36
C ALA A 28 -0.79 -17.47 -6.58
N LEU A 29 -1.07 -16.37 -5.86
CA LEU A 29 -2.32 -15.62 -6.03
C LEU A 29 -2.42 -14.99 -7.42
N LEU A 30 -1.32 -14.43 -7.94
CA LEU A 30 -1.27 -13.89 -9.29
C LEU A 30 -1.60 -14.97 -10.33
N ALA A 31 -1.03 -16.17 -10.20
CA ALA A 31 -1.32 -17.29 -11.10
C ALA A 31 -2.80 -17.74 -11.00
N VAL A 32 -3.34 -17.88 -9.78
CA VAL A 32 -4.75 -18.23 -9.56
C VAL A 32 -5.69 -17.21 -10.19
N VAL A 33 -5.41 -15.92 -10.01
CA VAL A 33 -6.22 -14.86 -10.58
C VAL A 33 -6.06 -14.82 -12.10
N TYR A 34 -4.84 -14.89 -12.63
CA TYR A 34 -4.60 -14.80 -14.08
C TYR A 34 -5.21 -16.00 -14.84
N PHE A 35 -4.94 -17.23 -14.41
CA PHE A 35 -5.37 -18.44 -15.11
C PHE A 35 -6.80 -18.87 -14.75
N GLY A 36 -7.24 -18.61 -13.52
CA GLY A 36 -8.56 -19.00 -13.02
C GLY A 36 -9.59 -17.89 -13.18
N LEU A 37 -9.52 -16.88 -12.31
CA LEU A 37 -10.57 -15.87 -12.16
C LEU A 37 -10.61 -14.85 -13.31
N GLY A 38 -9.48 -14.60 -13.96
CA GLY A 38 -9.32 -13.58 -14.99
C GLY A 38 -10.22 -13.81 -16.20
N ARG A 39 -10.59 -15.07 -16.47
CA ARG A 39 -11.55 -15.42 -17.53
C ARG A 39 -12.96 -14.90 -17.24
N TRP A 40 -13.35 -14.81 -15.96
CA TRP A 40 -14.67 -14.31 -15.56
C TRP A 40 -14.81 -12.79 -15.75
N PHE A 41 -13.70 -12.07 -15.62
CA PHE A 41 -13.67 -10.62 -15.80
C PHE A 41 -13.41 -10.17 -17.23
N ARG A 42 -13.26 -11.11 -18.18
CA ARG A 42 -13.11 -10.74 -19.59
C ARG A 42 -14.38 -10.01 -20.05
N PRO A 43 -14.24 -8.87 -20.73
CA PRO A 43 -15.37 -8.24 -21.41
C PRO A 43 -15.88 -9.17 -22.51
N ALA A 44 -17.15 -8.99 -22.89
CA ALA A 44 -17.75 -9.74 -23.99
C ALA A 44 -17.02 -9.47 -25.31
N ASP A 45 -16.55 -8.23 -25.50
CA ASP A 45 -15.60 -7.87 -26.54
C ASP A 45 -14.17 -8.21 -26.10
N PRO A 46 -13.45 -9.13 -26.77
CA PRO A 46 -12.07 -9.47 -26.43
C PRO A 46 -11.09 -8.30 -26.58
N LEU A 47 -11.45 -7.24 -27.32
CA LEU A 47 -10.66 -6.02 -27.48
C LEU A 47 -11.07 -4.91 -26.51
N GLY A 48 -12.18 -5.10 -25.79
CA GLY A 48 -12.65 -4.17 -24.77
C GLY A 48 -11.71 -4.16 -23.56
N PRO A 49 -11.31 -3.00 -23.04
CA PRO A 49 -10.54 -2.94 -21.81
C PRO A 49 -11.47 -3.10 -20.61
N ILE A 50 -10.92 -3.50 -19.48
CA ILE A 50 -11.65 -3.65 -18.22
C ILE A 50 -11.85 -2.26 -17.60
N ALA A 51 -12.83 -1.52 -18.11
CA ALA A 51 -13.39 -0.32 -17.49
C ALA A 51 -14.87 -0.56 -17.22
N LEU A 52 -15.22 -0.73 -15.95
CA LEU A 52 -16.45 -1.42 -15.57
C LEU A 52 -17.62 -0.47 -15.48
N LEU A 53 -17.45 0.74 -14.94
CA LEU A 53 -18.53 1.72 -14.92
C LEU A 53 -18.90 2.24 -16.32
N PRO A 54 -17.94 2.54 -17.22
CA PRO A 54 -18.27 2.93 -18.60
C PRO A 54 -19.01 1.87 -19.39
N GLY A 55 -18.73 0.58 -19.14
CA GLY A 55 -19.47 -0.53 -19.74
C GLY A 55 -20.83 -0.82 -19.09
N GLY A 56 -21.22 -0.11 -18.03
CA GLY A 56 -22.41 -0.41 -17.24
C GLY A 56 -22.30 -1.72 -16.43
N GLU A 57 -21.09 -2.25 -16.26
CA GLU A 57 -20.81 -3.56 -15.65
C GLU A 57 -20.61 -3.47 -14.12
N LEU A 58 -21.51 -2.79 -13.40
CA LEU A 58 -21.41 -2.60 -11.95
C LEU A 58 -21.24 -3.92 -11.17
N GLY A 59 -21.89 -5.01 -11.64
CA GLY A 59 -21.75 -6.33 -11.04
C GLY A 59 -20.32 -6.87 -11.09
N LYS A 60 -19.58 -6.65 -12.20
CA LYS A 60 -18.17 -7.04 -12.30
C LYS A 60 -17.28 -6.17 -11.43
N LEU A 61 -17.60 -4.88 -11.29
CA LEU A 61 -16.86 -3.98 -10.39
C LEU A 61 -16.93 -4.46 -8.95
N LEU A 62 -18.13 -4.77 -8.48
CA LEU A 62 -18.32 -5.37 -7.15
C LEU A 62 -17.65 -6.74 -7.06
N GLY A 63 -17.67 -7.53 -8.13
CA GLY A 63 -16.93 -8.79 -8.23
C GLY A 63 -15.43 -8.62 -8.00
N ILE A 64 -14.79 -7.62 -8.61
CA ILE A 64 -13.36 -7.31 -8.39
C ILE A 64 -13.11 -6.95 -6.93
N VAL A 65 -13.97 -6.13 -6.31
CA VAL A 65 -13.84 -5.78 -4.89
C VAL A 65 -13.96 -7.03 -4.00
N VAL A 66 -14.93 -7.91 -4.27
CA VAL A 66 -15.07 -9.19 -3.53
C VAL A 66 -13.84 -10.07 -3.70
N VAL A 67 -13.31 -10.18 -4.92
CA VAL A 67 -12.06 -10.93 -5.17
C VAL A 67 -10.91 -10.31 -4.38
N LEU A 68 -10.75 -8.98 -4.37
CA LEU A 68 -9.74 -8.30 -3.56
C LEU A 68 -9.87 -8.64 -2.07
N LEU A 69 -11.09 -8.66 -1.52
CA LEU A 69 -11.33 -9.02 -0.12
C LEU A 69 -10.93 -10.47 0.17
N VAL A 70 -11.29 -11.41 -0.71
CA VAL A 70 -10.91 -12.83 -0.58
C VAL A 70 -9.39 -12.98 -0.66
N LEU A 71 -8.73 -12.34 -1.63
CA LEU A 71 -7.29 -12.35 -1.76
C LEU A 71 -6.60 -11.75 -0.53
N ALA A 72 -7.14 -10.67 0.03
CA ALA A 72 -6.61 -10.05 1.25
C ALA A 72 -6.73 -10.98 2.47
N ALA A 73 -7.85 -11.69 2.61
CA ALA A 73 -8.02 -12.68 3.68
C ALA A 73 -7.04 -13.84 3.52
N VAL A 74 -6.91 -14.40 2.31
CA VAL A 74 -5.97 -15.50 2.02
C VAL A 74 -4.53 -15.05 2.22
N ALA A 75 -4.13 -13.90 1.69
CA ALA A 75 -2.80 -13.34 1.86
C ALA A 75 -2.50 -13.09 3.35
N ALA A 76 -3.43 -12.50 4.09
CA ALA A 76 -3.28 -12.24 5.52
C ALA A 76 -3.06 -13.52 6.35
N ALA A 77 -3.75 -14.61 6.01
CA ALA A 77 -3.57 -15.92 6.63
C ALA A 77 -2.27 -16.60 6.17
N ALA A 78 -1.94 -16.51 4.88
CA ALA A 78 -0.76 -17.12 4.30
C ALA A 78 0.54 -16.41 4.67
N THR A 79 0.48 -15.11 5.03
CA THR A 79 1.65 -14.29 5.37
C THR A 79 1.63 -13.82 6.85
N THR A 80 1.13 -14.63 7.78
CA THR A 80 1.06 -14.26 9.22
C THR A 80 2.42 -13.90 9.83
N ARG A 81 3.50 -14.52 9.34
CA ARG A 81 4.89 -14.25 9.75
C ARG A 81 5.51 -13.07 9.02
N SER A 82 4.84 -12.50 8.02
CA SER A 82 5.22 -11.22 7.43
C SER A 82 4.52 -10.08 8.14
N ARG A 83 4.98 -8.87 7.85
CA ARG A 83 4.25 -7.65 8.16
C ARG A 83 2.89 -7.55 7.45
N PRO A 84 1.93 -6.80 8.02
CA PRO A 84 0.61 -6.59 7.41
C PRO A 84 0.67 -5.93 6.02
N GLU A 85 1.64 -5.04 5.78
CA GLU A 85 1.88 -4.41 4.47
C GLU A 85 2.11 -5.46 3.38
N GLY A 86 2.87 -6.52 3.72
CA GLY A 86 3.15 -7.63 2.82
C GLY A 86 1.90 -8.38 2.38
N ALA A 87 0.90 -8.53 3.28
CA ALA A 87 -0.36 -9.20 2.97
C ALA A 87 -1.21 -8.39 1.98
N LEU A 88 -1.37 -7.08 2.22
CA LEU A 88 -2.14 -6.22 1.33
C LEU A 88 -1.46 -6.10 -0.04
N MET A 89 -0.14 -5.90 -0.06
CA MET A 89 0.66 -5.87 -1.29
C MET A 89 0.48 -7.17 -2.10
N THR A 90 0.55 -8.32 -1.43
CA THR A 90 0.34 -9.65 -2.03
C THR A 90 -1.03 -9.77 -2.66
N ALA A 91 -2.08 -9.28 -2.00
CA ALA A 91 -3.44 -9.29 -2.54
C ALA A 91 -3.60 -8.38 -3.77
N LEU A 92 -3.02 -7.18 -3.75
CA LEU A 92 -3.07 -6.23 -4.87
C LEU A 92 -2.30 -6.74 -6.09
N PHE A 93 -1.11 -7.32 -5.90
CA PHE A 93 -0.37 -7.95 -6.99
C PHE A 93 -1.05 -9.22 -7.49
N GLY A 94 -1.67 -10.01 -6.60
CA GLY A 94 -2.53 -11.12 -7.01
C GLY A 94 -3.64 -10.65 -7.95
N LEU A 95 -4.33 -9.57 -7.58
CA LEU A 95 -5.37 -8.95 -8.43
C LEU A 95 -4.82 -8.39 -9.76
N GLY A 96 -3.51 -8.08 -9.80
CA GLY A 96 -2.78 -7.71 -11.02
C GLY A 96 -2.95 -8.70 -12.17
N GLY A 97 -3.30 -9.96 -11.89
CA GLY A 97 -3.64 -10.94 -12.93
C GLY A 97 -4.82 -10.51 -13.81
N VAL A 98 -5.82 -9.82 -13.23
CA VAL A 98 -6.93 -9.23 -13.99
C VAL A 98 -6.43 -8.06 -14.85
N ALA A 99 -5.59 -7.19 -14.28
CA ALA A 99 -5.02 -6.07 -15.01
C ALA A 99 -4.20 -6.56 -16.22
N MET A 100 -3.36 -7.58 -16.08
CA MET A 100 -2.55 -8.11 -17.17
C MET A 100 -3.36 -8.66 -18.35
N LEU A 101 -4.62 -9.05 -18.12
CA LEU A 101 -5.53 -9.53 -19.18
C LEU A 101 -6.30 -8.41 -19.86
N SER A 102 -6.31 -7.19 -19.30
CA SER A 102 -7.03 -6.07 -19.89
C SER A 102 -6.29 -5.51 -21.11
N PRO A 103 -6.98 -5.34 -22.24
CA PRO A 103 -6.50 -4.53 -23.36
C PRO A 103 -6.17 -3.08 -22.96
N PRO A 104 -5.41 -2.34 -23.80
CA PRO A 104 -5.15 -0.92 -23.60
C PRO A 104 -6.42 -0.08 -23.65
N MET A 105 -6.43 1.04 -22.92
CA MET A 105 -7.57 1.95 -22.84
C MET A 105 -7.94 2.61 -24.17
N GLN A 106 -7.03 2.65 -25.15
CA GLN A 106 -7.24 3.31 -26.44
C GLN A 106 -8.51 2.82 -27.17
N THR A 107 -8.88 1.54 -27.03
CA THR A 107 -10.08 0.97 -27.65
C THR A 107 -11.39 1.53 -27.09
N LEU A 108 -11.41 2.02 -25.84
CA LEU A 108 -12.57 2.74 -25.29
C LEU A 108 -12.81 4.06 -25.99
N PHE A 109 -11.75 4.80 -26.32
CA PHE A 109 -11.91 6.11 -26.95
C PHE A 109 -12.53 6.04 -28.34
N TRP A 110 -12.28 4.94 -29.07
CA TRP A 110 -12.94 4.68 -30.34
C TRP A 110 -14.42 4.34 -30.17
N SER A 111 -14.79 3.71 -29.05
CA SER A 111 -16.17 3.33 -28.74
C SER A 111 -17.00 4.51 -28.20
N TYR A 112 -16.36 5.51 -27.57
CA TYR A 112 -17.02 6.64 -26.91
C TYR A 112 -16.49 8.02 -27.36
N PRO A 113 -16.49 8.36 -28.66
CA PRO A 113 -15.90 9.61 -29.16
C PRO A 113 -16.65 10.87 -28.69
N ALA A 114 -17.97 10.79 -28.49
CA ALA A 114 -18.82 11.94 -28.18
C ALA A 114 -18.91 12.29 -26.67
N SER A 115 -18.35 11.44 -25.79
CA SER A 115 -18.63 11.50 -24.34
C SER A 115 -17.39 11.29 -23.47
N MET A 116 -16.20 11.72 -23.93
CA MET A 116 -14.94 11.56 -23.19
C MET A 116 -14.98 12.11 -21.76
N GLN A 117 -15.66 13.24 -21.53
CA GLN A 117 -15.80 13.79 -20.18
C GLN A 117 -16.55 12.83 -19.24
N SER A 118 -17.65 12.23 -19.71
CA SER A 118 -18.45 11.28 -18.93
C SER A 118 -17.65 10.01 -18.65
N LEU A 119 -16.91 9.51 -19.64
CA LEU A 119 -16.01 8.36 -19.50
C LEU A 119 -15.01 8.58 -18.35
N TYR A 120 -14.31 9.71 -18.32
CA TYR A 120 -13.33 9.99 -17.27
C TYR A 120 -13.96 10.18 -15.88
N LEU A 121 -15.16 10.78 -15.79
CA LEU A 121 -15.87 10.89 -14.51
C LEU A 121 -16.26 9.52 -13.96
N GLN A 122 -16.66 8.58 -14.83
CA GLN A 122 -16.95 7.21 -14.44
C GLN A 122 -15.68 6.47 -13.98
N MET A 123 -14.55 6.64 -14.67
CA MET A 123 -13.27 6.04 -14.25
C MET A 123 -12.77 6.61 -12.92
N MET A 124 -12.98 7.90 -12.68
CA MET A 124 -12.74 8.52 -11.38
C MET A 124 -13.60 7.88 -10.28
N ALA A 125 -14.90 7.68 -10.53
CA ALA A 125 -15.78 6.98 -9.59
C ALA A 125 -15.34 5.53 -9.34
N GLU A 126 -14.86 4.83 -10.38
CA GLU A 126 -14.34 3.47 -10.27
C GLU A 126 -13.10 3.39 -9.37
N VAL A 127 -12.16 4.34 -9.50
CA VAL A 127 -11.00 4.47 -8.59
C VAL A 127 -11.43 4.72 -7.16
N LEU A 128 -12.44 5.57 -6.93
CA LEU A 128 -12.94 5.83 -5.57
C LEU A 128 -13.55 4.57 -4.95
N ILE A 129 -14.28 3.77 -5.73
CA ILE A 129 -14.82 2.48 -5.28
C ILE A 129 -13.68 1.52 -4.95
N PHE A 130 -12.63 1.46 -5.78
CA PHE A 130 -11.44 0.66 -5.50
C PHE A 130 -10.70 1.13 -4.24
N ALA A 131 -10.58 2.43 -3.99
CA ALA A 131 -9.99 2.95 -2.76
C ALA A 131 -10.77 2.49 -1.52
N VAL A 132 -12.11 2.48 -1.59
CA VAL A 132 -12.95 1.89 -0.52
C VAL A 132 -12.70 0.38 -0.41
N GLY A 133 -12.56 -0.32 -1.54
CA GLY A 133 -12.20 -1.74 -1.58
C GLY A 133 -10.86 -2.06 -0.90
N ILE A 134 -9.81 -1.25 -1.13
CA ILE A 134 -8.51 -1.39 -0.43
C ILE A 134 -8.69 -1.19 1.07
N MET A 135 -9.43 -0.17 1.50
CA MET A 135 -9.69 0.10 2.91
C MET A 135 -10.41 -1.09 3.59
N LEU A 136 -11.40 -1.68 2.92
CA LEU A 136 -12.10 -2.87 3.42
C LEU A 136 -11.18 -4.10 3.46
N ALA A 137 -10.33 -4.27 2.44
CA ALA A 137 -9.36 -5.36 2.35
C ALA A 137 -8.31 -5.28 3.47
N GLU A 138 -7.82 -4.08 3.76
CA GLU A 138 -6.93 -3.80 4.91
C GLU A 138 -7.62 -4.18 6.22
N GLY A 139 -8.87 -3.77 6.41
CA GLY A 139 -9.65 -4.10 7.59
C GLY A 139 -9.87 -5.60 7.79
N LEU A 140 -10.24 -6.30 6.72
CA LEU A 140 -10.45 -7.75 6.72
C LEU A 140 -9.14 -8.51 6.96
N GLY A 141 -8.05 -8.12 6.31
CA GLY A 141 -6.74 -8.71 6.53
C GLY A 141 -6.31 -8.58 7.99
N GLY A 142 -6.63 -7.45 8.63
CA GLY A 142 -6.34 -7.29 10.04
C GLY A 142 -7.21 -8.13 10.98
N LEU A 143 -8.49 -8.33 10.64
CA LEU A 143 -9.37 -9.25 11.36
C LEU A 143 -8.84 -10.69 11.30
N VAL A 144 -8.46 -11.15 10.11
CA VAL A 144 -7.91 -12.49 9.88
C VAL A 144 -6.64 -12.70 10.70
N ARG A 145 -5.70 -11.75 10.68
CA ARG A 145 -4.47 -11.84 11.48
C ARG A 145 -4.74 -11.82 12.98
N SER A 146 -5.73 -11.04 13.43
CA SER A 146 -6.13 -11.03 14.85
C SER A 146 -6.73 -12.37 15.29
N PHE A 147 -7.44 -13.05 14.40
CA PHE A 147 -7.92 -14.42 14.62
C PHE A 147 -6.76 -15.42 14.62
N MET A 148 -5.84 -15.33 13.65
CA MET A 148 -4.64 -16.17 13.58
C MET A 148 -3.73 -16.00 14.80
N ALA A 149 -3.65 -14.80 15.38
CA ALA A 149 -2.90 -14.55 16.61
C ALA A 149 -3.46 -15.34 17.81
N LYS A 150 -4.77 -15.62 17.83
CA LYS A 150 -5.41 -16.44 18.87
C LYS A 150 -5.17 -17.93 18.67
N ILE A 151 -5.15 -18.39 17.42
CA ILE A 151 -4.98 -19.83 17.09
C ILE A 151 -3.52 -20.23 17.10
N CYS A 152 -2.67 -19.47 16.41
CA CYS A 152 -1.25 -19.75 16.19
C CYS A 152 -0.39 -18.55 16.60
N PRO A 153 -0.30 -18.21 17.91
CA PRO A 153 0.45 -17.04 18.37
C PRO A 153 1.93 -17.07 17.95
N ARG A 154 2.53 -18.27 17.88
CA ARG A 154 3.92 -18.48 17.43
C ARG A 154 4.17 -18.18 15.95
N TRP A 155 3.12 -18.01 15.14
CA TRP A 155 3.24 -17.71 13.71
C TRP A 155 2.99 -16.24 13.39
N LEU A 156 2.70 -15.43 14.40
CA LEU A 156 2.50 -14.01 14.21
C LEU A 156 3.86 -13.32 14.10
N TRP A 157 4.00 -12.45 13.11
CA TRP A 157 5.13 -11.55 13.03
C TRP A 157 5.24 -10.70 14.31
N THR A 158 6.39 -10.76 14.97
CA THR A 158 6.75 -9.88 16.08
C THR A 158 7.64 -8.76 15.60
N ASN A 159 7.44 -7.56 16.15
CA ASN A 159 8.30 -6.44 15.86
C ASN A 159 9.62 -6.59 16.63
N THR A 160 10.69 -6.96 15.96
CA THR A 160 12.03 -7.11 16.58
C THR A 160 12.49 -5.84 17.29
N LEU A 161 12.06 -4.65 16.85
CA LEU A 161 12.37 -3.39 17.53
C LEU A 161 11.66 -3.24 18.88
N SER A 162 10.56 -3.97 19.10
CA SER A 162 9.86 -3.94 20.38
C SER A 162 10.58 -4.72 21.47
N GLU A 163 11.44 -5.67 21.09
CA GLU A 163 12.23 -6.52 21.98
C GLU A 163 13.54 -5.85 22.43
N LEU A 164 13.86 -4.66 21.90
CA LEU A 164 15.05 -3.91 22.30
C LEU A 164 15.02 -3.56 23.79
N SER A 165 16.11 -3.88 24.49
CA SER A 165 16.30 -3.57 25.91
C SER A 165 16.34 -2.07 26.18
N ASP A 166 16.04 -1.64 27.41
CA ASP A 166 16.11 -0.24 27.79
C ASP A 166 17.50 0.38 27.57
N GLN A 167 18.55 -0.43 27.74
CA GLN A 167 19.93 -0.03 27.47
C GLN A 167 20.16 0.20 25.98
N GLN A 168 19.76 -0.73 25.11
CA GLN A 168 19.81 -0.57 23.65
C GLN A 168 19.02 0.67 23.19
N ARG A 169 17.83 0.90 23.76
CA ARG A 169 17.02 2.11 23.51
C ARG A 169 17.74 3.39 23.94
N LYS A 170 18.47 3.38 25.06
CA LYS A 170 19.29 4.52 25.49
C LYS A 170 20.48 4.74 24.55
N THR A 171 21.14 3.69 24.12
CA THR A 171 22.24 3.74 23.14
C THR A 171 21.78 4.33 21.81
N LEU A 172 20.64 3.88 21.30
CA LEU A 172 20.04 4.45 20.09
C LEU A 172 19.72 5.94 20.24
N LYS A 173 19.17 6.36 21.39
CA LYS A 173 18.96 7.79 21.67
C LYS A 173 20.25 8.61 21.67
N LYS A 174 21.36 8.03 22.15
CA LYS A 174 22.69 8.67 22.14
C LYS A 174 23.30 8.75 20.73
N SER A 175 23.07 7.75 19.89
CA SER A 175 23.68 7.62 18.55
C SER A 175 23.30 8.73 17.55
N ARG A 176 22.38 9.65 17.91
CA ARG A 176 21.84 10.70 17.04
C ARG A 176 21.31 10.20 15.69
N ILE A 177 21.03 8.90 15.57
CA ILE A 177 20.31 8.37 14.41
C ILE A 177 18.90 8.92 14.51
N ASP A 178 18.73 10.00 13.75
CA ASP A 178 17.57 10.84 13.50
C ASP A 178 16.69 11.21 14.72
N PRO A 179 16.63 12.48 15.16
CA PRO A 179 15.63 12.92 16.16
C PRO A 179 14.18 12.68 15.69
N MET A 180 13.98 12.33 14.42
CA MET A 180 12.68 11.98 13.86
C MET A 180 12.15 10.60 14.29
N TRP A 181 12.97 9.74 14.92
CA TRP A 181 12.54 8.52 15.62
C TRP A 181 11.73 8.91 16.85
N ASP A 182 10.46 9.21 16.59
CA ASP A 182 9.45 9.48 17.61
C ASP A 182 9.49 8.35 18.66
N LYS A 183 9.49 8.72 19.95
CA LYS A 183 9.50 7.78 21.10
C LYS A 183 8.50 6.64 20.92
N ASN A 184 7.40 6.91 20.22
CA ASN A 184 6.34 5.95 20.01
C ASN A 184 6.68 4.84 18.97
N ILE A 185 7.78 4.91 18.21
CA ILE A 185 8.27 3.78 17.37
C ILE A 185 9.01 2.78 18.26
N LEU A 186 9.91 3.28 19.13
CA LEU A 186 10.71 2.46 20.02
C LEU A 186 9.89 1.81 21.13
N ASN A 187 8.79 2.43 21.55
CA ASN A 187 7.98 1.93 22.66
C ASN A 187 7.25 0.62 22.37
N GLY A 188 7.38 0.01 21.19
CA GLY A 188 6.77 -1.30 20.95
C GLY A 188 5.25 -1.26 20.94
N ASP A 189 4.65 -0.06 20.91
CA ASP A 189 3.32 0.21 20.36
C ASP A 189 3.39 -0.03 18.85
N SER A 190 3.81 -1.25 18.48
CA SER A 190 3.37 -1.90 17.28
C SER A 190 1.87 -1.63 17.25
N LEU A 191 1.43 -1.03 16.17
CA LEU A 191 0.04 -1.10 15.78
C LEU A 191 -0.23 -2.59 15.67
N SER A 192 -0.58 -3.21 16.81
CA SER A 192 -1.14 -4.54 16.85
C SER A 192 -2.18 -4.53 15.75
N VAL A 193 -2.26 -5.60 14.99
CA VAL A 193 -3.14 -5.64 13.83
C VAL A 193 -4.59 -5.28 14.21
N SER A 194 -4.95 -5.46 15.49
CA SER A 194 -6.19 -4.98 16.10
C SER A 194 -6.30 -3.46 16.31
N SER A 195 -5.21 -2.72 16.55
CA SER A 195 -5.19 -1.26 16.67
C SER A 195 -4.96 -0.55 15.32
N GLY A 196 -4.30 -1.16 14.33
CA GLY A 196 -4.18 -0.58 12.98
C GLY A 196 -5.53 -0.42 12.27
N VAL A 197 -6.32 -1.49 12.25
CA VAL A 197 -7.67 -1.50 11.64
C VAL A 197 -8.67 -0.73 12.48
N ARG A 198 -8.57 -0.83 13.81
CA ARG A 198 -9.54 -0.22 14.72
C ARG A 198 -9.24 1.23 15.08
N ASN A 199 -8.03 1.76 14.91
CA ASN A 199 -7.69 3.13 15.39
C ASN A 199 -7.37 4.19 14.32
N THR A 200 -7.00 3.90 13.07
CA THR A 200 -6.18 4.92 12.38
C THR A 200 -6.95 6.03 11.65
N LEU A 201 -8.04 5.73 10.93
CA LEU A 201 -8.77 6.78 10.19
C LEU A 201 -10.21 6.89 10.66
N LEU A 202 -11.00 5.84 10.56
CA LEU A 202 -12.42 5.89 10.93
C LEU A 202 -12.59 6.10 12.43
N TRP A 203 -11.81 5.44 13.28
CA TRP A 203 -11.85 5.68 14.72
C TRP A 203 -11.09 6.92 15.16
N ASN A 204 -10.05 7.38 14.46
CA ASN A 204 -9.50 8.70 14.74
C ASN A 204 -10.46 9.81 14.35
N LEU A 205 -11.14 9.72 13.21
CA LEU A 205 -12.18 10.67 12.78
C LEU A 205 -13.41 10.59 13.69
N LEU A 206 -13.90 9.39 14.00
CA LEU A 206 -15.00 9.17 14.93
C LEU A 206 -14.63 9.57 16.36
N SER A 207 -13.42 9.31 16.84
CA SER A 207 -12.98 9.73 18.18
C SER A 207 -12.65 11.23 18.25
N LEU A 208 -12.24 11.86 17.15
CA LEU A 208 -12.18 13.32 17.04
C LEU A 208 -13.58 13.92 17.16
N SER A 209 -14.59 13.28 16.55
CA SER A 209 -15.98 13.70 16.64
C SER A 209 -16.61 13.41 18.01
N LEU A 210 -16.34 12.24 18.60
CA LEU A 210 -17.02 11.74 19.81
C LEU A 210 -16.29 12.07 21.13
N HIS A 211 -14.97 12.23 21.14
CA HIS A 211 -14.15 12.34 22.37
C HIS A 211 -13.33 13.64 22.46
N GLY A 212 -13.71 14.68 21.71
CA GLY A 212 -12.95 15.93 21.60
C GLY A 212 -12.70 16.70 22.92
N LYS A 213 -13.42 16.41 24.01
CA LYS A 213 -13.38 17.22 25.24
C LYS A 213 -12.21 16.93 26.19
N ASN A 214 -11.61 15.73 26.22
CA ASN A 214 -10.70 15.30 27.30
C ASN A 214 -9.25 14.95 26.92
N ARG A 215 -8.78 15.25 25.69
CA ARG A 215 -7.37 14.96 25.33
C ARG A 215 -6.40 15.93 26.00
N THR A 216 -5.35 15.40 26.62
CA THR A 216 -4.27 16.20 27.22
C THR A 216 -3.52 17.00 26.14
N ALA A 217 -2.92 18.13 26.52
CA ALA A 217 -2.15 18.97 25.59
C ALA A 217 -1.04 18.18 24.86
N ALA A 218 -0.39 17.26 25.56
CA ALA A 218 0.64 16.38 25.01
C ALA A 218 0.09 15.48 23.89
N GLN A 219 -1.09 14.86 24.07
CA GLN A 219 -1.72 14.03 23.03
C GLN A 219 -2.09 14.85 21.79
N LYS A 220 -2.59 16.08 21.98
CA LYS A 220 -2.90 16.99 20.85
C LYS A 220 -1.64 17.33 20.04
N GLN A 221 -0.50 17.56 20.69
CA GLN A 221 0.76 17.86 20.02
C GLN A 221 1.29 16.68 19.20
N VAL A 222 1.28 15.47 19.77
CA VAL A 222 1.68 14.24 19.04
C VAL A 222 0.81 14.02 17.81
N PHE A 223 -0.52 14.17 17.97
CA PHE A 223 -1.46 14.01 16.87
C PHE A 223 -1.23 15.02 15.74
N ARG A 224 -1.01 16.31 16.07
CA ARG A 224 -0.67 17.34 15.07
C ARG A 224 0.62 17.01 14.31
N GLY A 225 1.64 16.52 15.01
CA GLY A 225 2.90 16.09 14.40
C GLY A 225 2.70 14.93 13.41
N GLN A 226 1.89 13.93 13.78
CA GLN A 226 1.56 12.81 12.90
C GLN A 226 0.76 13.25 11.68
N LEU A 227 -0.23 14.13 11.84
CA LEU A 227 -0.97 14.70 10.72
C LEU A 227 -0.05 15.45 9.75
N HIS A 228 0.81 16.33 10.26
CA HIS A 228 1.72 17.10 9.42
C HIS A 228 2.66 16.19 8.60
N ARG A 229 3.20 15.12 9.21
CA ARG A 229 4.00 14.11 8.50
C ARG A 229 3.17 13.33 7.49
N GLY A 230 1.94 12.95 7.85
CA GLY A 230 0.97 12.30 6.95
C GLY A 230 0.71 13.12 5.70
N PHE A 231 0.35 14.39 5.86
CA PHE A 231 0.13 15.33 4.77
C PHE A 231 1.40 15.58 3.96
N GLY A 232 2.55 15.78 4.62
CA GLY A 232 3.84 15.95 3.94
C GLY A 232 4.21 14.74 3.08
N CYS A 233 4.05 13.52 3.59
CA CYS A 233 4.27 12.28 2.87
C CYS A 233 3.30 12.14 1.69
N LEU A 234 2.01 12.40 1.90
CA LEU A 234 1.01 12.31 0.85
C LEU A 234 1.29 13.31 -0.28
N PHE A 235 1.52 14.57 0.06
CA PHE A 235 1.77 15.65 -0.90
C PHE A 235 3.05 15.40 -1.71
N SER A 236 4.17 15.13 -1.03
CA SER A 236 5.44 14.86 -1.70
C SER A 236 5.37 13.58 -2.55
N GLY A 237 4.66 12.55 -2.09
CA GLY A 237 4.44 11.31 -2.83
C GLY A 237 3.61 11.51 -4.09
N VAL A 238 2.50 12.26 -4.02
CA VAL A 238 1.67 12.59 -5.20
C VAL A 238 2.49 13.39 -6.21
N LEU A 239 3.22 14.42 -5.76
CA LEU A 239 4.04 15.25 -6.64
C LEU A 239 5.15 14.45 -7.33
N ALA A 240 5.92 13.67 -6.56
CA ALA A 240 6.97 12.80 -7.10
C ALA A 240 6.39 11.74 -8.05
N GLY A 241 5.25 11.14 -7.69
CA GLY A 241 4.56 10.16 -8.52
C GLY A 241 4.11 10.73 -9.85
N ILE A 242 3.57 11.96 -9.89
CA ILE A 242 3.21 12.65 -11.12
C ILE A 242 4.44 12.88 -12.00
N VAL A 243 5.52 13.42 -11.44
CA VAL A 243 6.76 13.69 -12.19
C VAL A 243 7.33 12.39 -12.78
N LEU A 244 7.47 11.34 -11.97
CA LEU A 244 8.01 10.06 -12.41
C LEU A 244 7.10 9.40 -13.46
N LEU A 245 5.78 9.47 -13.30
CA LEU A 245 4.85 8.95 -14.30
C LEU A 245 4.98 9.67 -15.62
N VAL A 246 5.06 11.00 -15.63
CA VAL A 246 5.24 11.77 -16.87
C VAL A 246 6.54 11.39 -17.56
N LEU A 247 7.59 11.04 -16.81
CA LEU A 247 8.88 10.61 -17.37
C LEU A 247 8.87 9.16 -17.86
N LEU A 248 8.27 8.22 -17.12
CA LEU A 248 8.33 6.79 -17.45
C LEU A 248 7.22 6.33 -18.41
N LEU A 249 6.05 6.96 -18.35
CA LEU A 249 4.88 6.59 -19.14
C LEU A 249 4.90 7.31 -20.50
N GLN A 250 5.72 6.78 -21.41
CA GLN A 250 5.93 7.34 -22.75
C GLN A 250 5.19 6.62 -23.87
N SER A 251 4.69 5.40 -23.65
CA SER A 251 3.90 4.68 -24.64
C SER A 251 2.65 4.03 -24.06
N PRO A 252 1.64 3.76 -24.90
CA PRO A 252 0.39 3.14 -24.51
C PRO A 252 0.47 1.61 -24.40
N GLU A 253 1.66 1.02 -24.59
CA GLU A 253 1.84 -0.42 -24.44
C GLU A 253 1.55 -0.88 -23.02
N ARG A 254 0.80 -1.98 -22.91
CA ARG A 254 0.28 -2.48 -21.62
C ARG A 254 1.38 -2.74 -20.60
N GLY A 255 2.46 -3.39 -21.03
CA GLY A 255 3.61 -3.68 -20.16
C GLY A 255 4.30 -2.42 -19.67
N GLN A 256 4.44 -1.41 -20.53
CA GLN A 256 5.03 -0.12 -20.16
C GLN A 256 4.12 0.65 -19.19
N ILE A 257 2.80 0.64 -19.39
CA ILE A 257 1.85 1.26 -18.45
C ILE A 257 2.03 0.67 -17.06
N LEU A 258 1.98 -0.66 -16.94
CA LEU A 258 2.10 -1.33 -15.65
C LEU A 258 3.48 -1.11 -15.01
N PHE A 259 4.55 -1.18 -15.80
CA PHE A 259 5.91 -0.92 -15.32
C PHE A 259 6.11 0.53 -14.85
N ALA A 260 5.69 1.51 -15.65
CA ALA A 260 5.80 2.92 -15.32
C ALA A 260 4.99 3.25 -14.06
N LEU A 261 3.79 2.70 -13.95
CA LEU A 261 2.93 2.89 -12.79
C LEU A 261 3.54 2.30 -11.52
N PHE A 262 3.96 1.03 -11.59
CA PHE A 262 4.62 0.35 -10.48
C PHE A 262 5.92 1.07 -10.07
N GLY A 263 6.83 1.31 -11.00
CA GLY A 263 8.12 1.93 -10.75
C GLY A 263 8.00 3.34 -10.17
N SER A 264 7.13 4.17 -10.75
CA SER A 264 6.87 5.53 -10.26
C SER A 264 6.38 5.52 -8.83
N PHE A 265 5.43 4.65 -8.46
CA PHE A 265 4.87 4.67 -7.13
C PHE A 265 5.72 3.95 -6.08
N VAL A 266 6.52 2.95 -6.45
CA VAL A 266 7.59 2.43 -5.58
C VAL A 266 8.53 3.56 -5.19
N LEU A 267 9.07 4.29 -6.17
CA LEU A 267 10.06 5.34 -5.93
C LEU A 267 9.44 6.55 -5.22
N ALA A 268 8.24 6.98 -5.62
CA ALA A 268 7.55 8.10 -4.99
C ALA A 268 7.20 7.82 -3.53
N ALA A 269 6.64 6.65 -3.21
CA ALA A 269 6.33 6.29 -1.83
C ALA A 269 7.59 6.14 -0.99
N LEU A 270 8.66 5.55 -1.55
CA LEU A 270 9.95 5.44 -0.89
C LEU A 270 10.52 6.82 -0.55
N PHE A 271 10.57 7.72 -1.53
CA PHE A 271 11.08 9.08 -1.39
C PHE A 271 10.27 9.89 -0.38
N ALA A 272 8.93 9.89 -0.52
CA ALA A 272 8.04 10.58 0.38
C ALA A 272 8.14 10.05 1.82
N HIS A 273 8.20 8.72 1.98
CA HIS A 273 8.37 8.11 3.28
C HIS A 273 9.75 8.38 3.87
N HIS A 274 10.78 8.57 3.04
CA HIS A 274 12.11 8.98 3.50
C HIS A 274 12.08 10.39 4.11
N LEU A 275 11.48 11.35 3.41
CA LEU A 275 11.35 12.74 3.87
C LEU A 275 10.40 12.89 5.06
N PHE A 276 9.29 12.18 5.03
CA PHE A 276 8.20 12.27 6.01
C PHE A 276 7.83 10.87 6.50
N PRO A 277 8.55 10.30 7.47
CA PRO A 277 8.23 9.01 8.05
C PRO A 277 6.83 9.03 8.66
N VAL A 278 6.00 8.11 8.18
CA VAL A 278 4.64 7.87 8.65
C VAL A 278 4.54 6.40 9.02
N ARG A 279 3.71 6.08 10.01
CA ARG A 279 3.57 4.68 10.46
C ARG A 279 2.59 3.88 9.64
N THR A 280 1.72 4.58 8.94
CA THR A 280 0.50 4.02 8.39
C THR A 280 0.70 3.88 6.89
N PHE A 281 0.80 2.64 6.41
CA PHE A 281 0.87 2.37 4.98
C PHE A 281 -0.40 2.78 4.23
N PHE A 282 -1.49 3.15 4.94
CA PHE A 282 -2.63 3.88 4.39
C PHE A 282 -2.23 5.05 3.50
N VAL A 283 -1.28 5.86 3.98
CA VAL A 283 -0.80 7.03 3.24
C VAL A 283 -0.13 6.59 1.94
N ALA A 284 0.56 5.45 1.94
CA ALA A 284 1.26 4.94 0.78
C ALA A 284 0.29 4.58 -0.35
N TRP A 285 -0.76 3.78 -0.09
CA TRP A 285 -1.71 3.41 -1.15
C TRP A 285 -2.63 4.56 -1.56
N MET A 286 -2.86 5.55 -0.70
CA MET A 286 -3.62 6.75 -1.06
C MET A 286 -2.92 7.62 -2.11
N ILE A 287 -1.58 7.64 -2.16
CA ILE A 287 -0.80 8.41 -3.13
C ILE A 287 -1.27 8.11 -4.58
N PRO A 288 -1.20 6.86 -5.09
CA PRO A 288 -1.64 6.56 -6.46
C PRO A 288 -3.13 6.78 -6.69
N MET A 289 -3.99 6.56 -5.68
CA MET A 289 -5.44 6.80 -5.83
C MET A 289 -5.74 8.29 -6.07
N LEU A 290 -5.11 9.18 -5.30
CA LEU A 290 -5.26 10.63 -5.51
C LEU A 290 -4.66 11.07 -6.84
N THR A 291 -3.49 10.54 -7.20
CA THR A 291 -2.88 10.83 -8.50
C THR A 291 -3.78 10.40 -9.67
N ALA A 292 -4.44 9.24 -9.58
CA ALA A 292 -5.39 8.76 -10.57
C ALA A 292 -6.58 9.72 -10.73
N VAL A 293 -7.19 10.15 -9.61
CA VAL A 293 -8.30 11.11 -9.59
C VAL A 293 -7.89 12.43 -10.25
N LEU A 294 -6.68 12.93 -9.94
CA LEU A 294 -6.16 14.16 -10.56
C LEU A 294 -5.98 14.01 -12.07
N PHE A 295 -5.39 12.90 -12.54
CA PHE A 295 -5.21 12.65 -13.97
C PHE A 295 -6.55 12.53 -14.71
N TYR A 296 -7.53 11.82 -14.15
CA TYR A 296 -8.87 11.73 -14.77
C TYR A 296 -9.62 13.05 -14.75
N ALA A 297 -9.51 13.85 -13.68
CA ALA A 297 -10.10 15.19 -13.64
C ALA A 297 -9.49 16.11 -14.71
N LEU A 298 -8.16 16.11 -14.85
CA LEU A 298 -7.47 16.88 -15.91
C LEU A 298 -7.86 16.39 -17.31
N ALA A 299 -7.99 15.08 -17.52
CA ALA A 299 -8.42 14.51 -18.77
C ALA A 299 -9.87 14.91 -19.11
N ALA A 300 -10.77 14.85 -18.14
CA ALA A 300 -12.16 15.29 -18.28
C ALA A 300 -12.28 16.78 -18.64
N ILE A 301 -11.49 17.66 -18.00
CA ILE A 301 -11.50 19.11 -18.26
C ILE A 301 -10.89 19.42 -19.63
N SER A 302 -9.80 18.74 -19.99
CA SER A 302 -9.12 18.98 -21.28
C SER A 302 -9.89 18.44 -22.48
N GLY A 303 -10.75 17.43 -22.28
CA GLY A 303 -11.45 16.75 -23.36
C GLY A 303 -10.54 15.96 -24.30
N THR A 304 -9.31 15.64 -23.87
CA THR A 304 -8.31 14.94 -24.70
C THR A 304 -8.04 13.53 -24.19
N GLY A 305 -7.95 12.55 -25.09
CA GLY A 305 -7.56 11.15 -24.80
C GLY A 305 -6.17 10.74 -25.31
N ASN A 306 -5.50 11.62 -26.04
CA ASN A 306 -4.28 11.26 -26.77
C ASN A 306 -3.00 11.28 -25.92
N ARG A 307 -3.09 11.63 -24.63
CA ARG A 307 -1.92 11.60 -23.74
C ARG A 307 -1.79 10.22 -23.07
N PRO A 308 -0.61 9.57 -23.11
CA PRO A 308 -0.42 8.25 -22.48
C PRO A 308 -0.82 8.21 -21.01
N GLN A 309 -0.64 9.31 -20.27
CA GLN A 309 -1.00 9.40 -18.84
C GLN A 309 -2.51 9.28 -18.58
N TYR A 310 -3.35 9.56 -19.57
CA TYR A 310 -4.80 9.43 -19.47
C TYR A 310 -5.30 8.04 -19.88
N GLN A 311 -4.39 7.14 -20.29
CA GLN A 311 -4.71 5.79 -20.80
C GLN A 311 -4.51 4.68 -19.78
N VAL A 312 -4.24 5.04 -18.53
CA VAL A 312 -4.12 4.10 -17.41
C VAL A 312 -5.51 3.72 -16.93
N LEU A 313 -5.81 2.44 -16.78
CA LEU A 313 -7.13 1.96 -16.33
C LEU A 313 -7.25 2.00 -14.79
N PRO A 314 -8.46 2.13 -14.22
CA PRO A 314 -8.67 2.11 -12.77
C PRO A 314 -8.06 0.89 -12.08
N ILE A 315 -8.14 -0.28 -12.71
CA ILE A 315 -7.57 -1.53 -12.20
C ILE A 315 -6.02 -1.48 -12.14
N ASP A 316 -5.37 -0.68 -12.96
CA ASP A 316 -3.90 -0.51 -12.94
C ASP A 316 -3.50 0.32 -11.73
N TRP A 317 -4.20 1.42 -11.51
CA TRP A 317 -4.00 2.28 -10.33
C TRP A 317 -4.15 1.46 -9.05
N LEU A 318 -5.15 0.58 -8.99
CA LEU A 318 -5.36 -0.33 -7.87
C LEU A 318 -4.21 -1.33 -7.71
N THR A 319 -3.74 -1.93 -8.80
CA THR A 319 -2.77 -3.04 -8.74
C THR A 319 -1.34 -2.52 -8.79
N GLY A 320 -0.86 -2.09 -9.96
CA GLY A 320 0.48 -1.55 -10.15
C GLY A 320 0.75 -0.29 -9.32
N GLY A 321 -0.22 0.63 -9.25
CA GLY A 321 -0.09 1.87 -8.49
C GLY A 321 -0.01 1.63 -6.98
N ALA A 322 -1.12 1.21 -6.35
CA ALA A 322 -1.16 1.01 -4.90
C ALA A 322 -0.24 -0.12 -4.43
N GLY A 323 -0.13 -1.22 -5.18
CA GLY A 323 0.83 -2.29 -4.87
C GLY A 323 2.28 -1.79 -4.91
N GLY A 324 2.64 -1.01 -5.93
CA GLY A 324 3.96 -0.36 -6.01
C GLY A 324 4.22 0.60 -4.85
N ALA A 325 3.26 1.45 -4.50
CA ALA A 325 3.40 2.37 -3.38
C ALA A 325 3.61 1.67 -2.03
N ILE A 326 2.84 0.60 -1.76
CA ILE A 326 3.00 -0.20 -0.54
C ILE A 326 4.37 -0.88 -0.51
N LEU A 327 4.85 -1.40 -1.65
CA LEU A 327 6.19 -1.98 -1.73
C LEU A 327 7.27 -0.93 -1.41
N GLY A 328 7.17 0.28 -1.99
CA GLY A 328 8.09 1.38 -1.70
C GLY A 328 8.10 1.77 -0.21
N PHE A 329 6.92 1.82 0.41
CA PHE A 329 6.78 2.05 1.85
C PHE A 329 7.42 0.93 2.68
N TRP A 330 7.16 -0.33 2.32
CA TRP A 330 7.72 -1.51 2.99
C TRP A 330 9.24 -1.57 2.89
N LEU A 331 9.82 -1.31 1.70
CA LEU A 331 11.28 -1.24 1.49
C LEU A 331 11.92 -0.14 2.33
N SER A 332 11.30 1.05 2.36
CA SER A 332 11.77 2.17 3.16
C SER A 332 11.78 1.84 4.66
N GLY A 333 10.75 1.14 5.17
CA GLY A 333 10.74 0.61 6.54
C GLY A 333 11.90 -0.34 6.81
N ARG A 334 12.19 -1.27 5.89
CA ARG A 334 13.28 -2.24 6.03
C ARG A 334 14.66 -1.59 6.06
N TRP A 335 14.91 -0.62 5.18
CA TRP A 335 16.18 0.11 5.22
C TRP A 335 16.39 0.84 6.54
N ARG A 336 15.32 1.40 7.12
CA ARG A 336 15.39 2.06 8.43
C ARG A 336 15.74 1.08 9.55
N GLU A 337 15.18 -0.12 9.54
CA GLU A 337 15.53 -1.16 10.52
C GLU A 337 16.97 -1.62 10.41
N ILE A 338 17.44 -1.89 9.19
CA ILE A 338 18.82 -2.32 8.97
C ILE A 338 19.79 -1.29 9.57
N ARG A 339 19.54 0.00 9.34
CA ARG A 339 20.35 1.08 9.93
C ARG A 339 20.31 1.09 11.47
N ILE A 340 19.18 0.73 12.09
CA ILE A 340 19.11 0.58 13.56
C ILE A 340 20.01 -0.55 14.03
N PHE A 341 19.92 -1.72 13.38
CA PHE A 341 20.72 -2.88 13.78
C PHE A 341 22.20 -2.64 13.57
N GLU A 342 22.59 -1.99 12.47
CA GLU A 342 23.97 -1.56 12.22
C GLU A 342 24.48 -0.63 13.34
N ALA A 343 23.65 0.31 13.78
CA ALA A 343 24.01 1.22 14.86
C ALA A 343 24.16 0.55 16.22
N LEU A 344 23.30 -0.42 16.51
CA LEU A 344 23.40 -1.23 17.72
C LEU A 344 24.67 -2.10 17.69
N ALA A 345 25.02 -2.66 16.53
CA ALA A 345 26.22 -3.48 16.36
C ALA A 345 27.52 -2.66 16.49
N GLN A 346 27.49 -1.38 16.13
CA GLN A 346 28.64 -0.47 16.24
C GLN A 346 28.78 0.18 17.63
N ALA A 347 27.79 0.04 18.50
CA ALA A 347 27.86 0.62 19.83
C ALA A 347 28.91 -0.12 20.68
N PRO A 348 29.80 0.60 21.39
CA PRO A 348 30.80 -0.04 22.24
C PRO A 348 30.09 -0.87 23.33
N PRO A 349 30.61 -2.07 23.67
CA PRO A 349 30.13 -2.81 24.82
C PRO A 349 30.35 -1.96 26.08
N GLU A 350 29.29 -1.70 26.85
CA GLU A 350 29.37 -1.03 28.15
C GLU A 350 30.00 -1.92 29.22
#